data_AF-A0A536QPJ8-F1
#
_entry.id   AF-A0A536QPJ8-F1
#
_cell.length_a   1.000
_cell.length_b   1.000
_cell.length_c   1.000
_cell.angle_alpha   90.00
_cell.angle_beta   90.00
_cell.angle_gamma   90.00
#
_symmetry.space_group_name_H-M   'P 1'
#
loop_
_entity.id
_entity.type
_entity.pdbx_description
1 polymer ?
#
loop_
_entity_poly.entity_id
_entity_poly.type
_entity_poly.pdbx_seq_one_letter_code
_entity_poly.pdbx_strand_id
1 'polypeptide(L)'
;MRIVVGRSARFRAACLIVVGVFAVSCGGAAATASPIPSQPTPTPTTAATIVLPQASAILPPNSCVSLNGLPDRACTPGATNPDVTQATISITICVTGYAVQIRPAATYTNSLKIDHMRAYGYAADAPGDFEEDHLIALELGGDPRDPKNLWPERLTGGSGALQKDRVENWAHDEVCAGRMQLADAQQRIAANWVEFYNAMLAAIATPTPIAPALVSSTASTVQPTATASRTQAPSLSVLINASRYGLVSATTLAGASCNAQARLPSGNISKAAGLTPTAIALANGAVSWTYGTTTQTNPGTGTHTVTCTLGGITRNATAPFSVP
;
A
#
# COMPACT_ATOMS: atom_id res chain seq x y z
N MET A 1 -20.98 -46.94 16.64
CA MET A 1 -19.95 -47.62 17.45
C MET A 1 -19.71 -46.77 18.69
N ARG A 2 -20.09 -47.27 19.88
CA ARG A 2 -19.84 -46.63 21.18
C ARG A 2 -18.35 -46.76 21.52
N ILE A 3 -17.67 -45.69 21.95
CA ILE A 3 -16.56 -45.77 22.91
C ILE A 3 -16.62 -44.54 23.84
N VAL A 4 -16.43 -44.84 25.12
CA VAL A 4 -16.54 -44.03 26.32
C VAL A 4 -15.13 -43.81 26.89
N VAL A 5 -14.85 -42.57 27.33
CA VAL A 5 -13.96 -42.13 28.43
C VAL A 5 -12.44 -42.39 28.38
N GLY A 6 -11.69 -41.30 28.60
CA GLY A 6 -10.37 -41.28 29.23
C GLY A 6 -10.19 -39.98 30.03
N ARG A 7 -9.77 -40.09 31.30
CA ARG A 7 -9.79 -39.07 32.37
C ARG A 7 -8.36 -38.62 32.74
N SER A 8 -8.26 -37.44 33.35
CA SER A 8 -7.18 -36.96 34.27
C SER A 8 -5.88 -36.43 33.62
N ALA A 9 -5.16 -35.41 34.13
CA ALA A 9 -4.98 -34.98 35.51
C ALA A 9 -4.72 -33.45 35.65
N ARG A 10 -5.08 -32.91 36.83
CA ARG A 10 -4.82 -31.52 37.28
C ARG A 10 -3.58 -31.51 38.18
N PHE A 11 -2.60 -30.65 37.89
CA PHE A 11 -1.51 -30.34 38.82
C PHE A 11 -1.91 -29.18 39.74
N ARG A 12 -1.77 -29.38 41.05
CA ARG A 12 -1.89 -28.35 42.09
C ARG A 12 -0.48 -27.95 42.51
N ALA A 13 -0.14 -26.66 42.46
CA ALA A 13 1.03 -26.10 43.12
C ALA A 13 0.56 -25.28 44.33
N ALA A 14 1.07 -25.62 45.52
CA ALA A 14 0.83 -24.92 46.77
C ALA A 14 1.85 -23.78 46.93
N CYS A 15 1.38 -22.59 47.31
CA CYS A 15 2.22 -21.43 47.62
C CYS A 15 2.30 -21.29 49.15
N LEU A 16 3.50 -21.38 49.71
CA LEU A 16 3.80 -21.15 51.13
C LEU A 16 3.93 -19.64 51.38
N ILE A 17 3.22 -19.15 52.40
CA ILE A 17 3.27 -17.78 52.90
C ILE A 17 4.33 -17.72 54.01
N VAL A 18 5.30 -16.82 53.89
CA VAL A 18 6.21 -16.44 54.99
C VAL A 18 5.86 -15.00 55.41
N VAL A 19 5.41 -14.85 56.65
CA VAL A 19 5.16 -13.55 57.30
C VAL A 19 6.43 -13.15 58.04
N GLY A 20 7.07 -12.06 57.63
CA GLY A 20 8.17 -11.42 58.34
C GLY A 20 7.70 -10.09 58.94
N VAL A 21 7.58 -10.03 60.26
CA VAL A 21 7.31 -8.82 61.03
C VAL A 21 8.65 -8.13 61.31
N PHE A 22 8.81 -6.87 60.87
CA PHE A 22 9.88 -6.00 61.34
C PHE A 22 9.28 -4.74 61.95
N ALA A 23 9.48 -4.60 63.26
CA ALA A 23 9.22 -3.40 64.03
C ALA A 23 10.36 -2.40 63.78
N VAL A 24 10.03 -1.14 63.48
CA VAL A 24 10.99 -0.04 63.45
C VAL A 24 10.50 1.08 64.36
N SER A 25 11.43 1.50 65.20
CA SER A 25 11.36 2.45 66.32
C SER A 25 11.03 3.88 65.89
N CYS A 26 10.31 4.61 66.76
CA CYS A 26 10.07 6.04 66.68
C CYS A 26 11.28 6.84 67.18
N GLY A 27 11.89 7.65 66.31
CA GLY A 27 12.84 8.69 66.66
C GLY A 27 12.36 10.03 66.10
N GLY A 28 11.96 10.95 66.97
CA GLY A 28 11.57 12.31 66.59
C GLY A 28 12.79 13.22 66.44
N ALA A 29 12.78 14.07 65.41
CA ALA A 29 13.56 15.30 65.36
C ALA A 29 12.88 16.33 64.44
N ALA A 30 12.72 17.53 65.03
CA ALA A 30 12.31 18.85 64.51
C ALA A 30 12.09 19.04 63.00
N ALA A 31 10.87 19.50 62.66
CA ALA A 31 10.52 20.06 61.37
C ALA A 31 11.05 21.49 61.21
N THR A 32 11.97 21.71 60.27
CA THR A 32 12.25 23.03 59.71
C THR A 32 11.44 23.19 58.42
N ALA A 33 10.53 24.17 58.40
CA ALA A 33 9.69 24.47 57.25
C ALA A 33 10.54 25.04 56.11
N SER A 34 10.66 24.29 55.02
CA SER A 34 11.18 24.79 53.74
C SER A 34 10.01 25.32 52.88
N PRO A 35 10.21 26.39 52.08
CA PRO A 35 9.16 26.94 51.23
C PRO A 35 8.79 25.97 50.10
N ILE A 36 7.47 25.83 49.88
CA ILE A 36 6.86 24.96 48.87
C ILE A 36 7.20 25.48 47.46
N PRO A 37 7.71 24.64 46.54
CA PRO A 37 7.80 25.01 45.13
C PRO A 37 6.39 25.11 44.54
N SER A 38 6.08 26.23 43.88
CA SER A 38 4.81 26.42 43.18
C SER A 38 4.59 25.33 42.13
N GLN A 39 3.48 24.59 42.26
CA GLN A 39 3.05 23.61 41.25
C GLN A 39 2.85 24.30 39.89
N PRO A 40 3.35 23.74 38.79
CA PRO A 40 2.95 24.18 37.46
C PRO A 40 1.47 23.84 37.23
N THR A 41 0.74 24.82 36.71
CA THR A 41 -0.67 24.73 36.32
C THR A 41 -0.85 23.61 35.28
N PRO A 42 -1.87 22.73 35.39
CA PRO A 42 -2.11 21.72 34.36
C PRO A 42 -2.53 22.41 33.06
N THR A 43 -1.71 22.27 32.03
CA THR A 43 -2.03 22.60 30.64
C THR A 43 -3.29 21.81 30.23
N PRO A 44 -4.27 22.41 29.53
CA PRO A 44 -5.44 21.66 29.07
C PRO A 44 -4.99 20.55 28.12
N THR A 45 -5.15 19.30 28.57
CA THR A 45 -4.97 18.11 27.76
C THR A 45 -5.94 18.18 26.59
N THR A 46 -5.42 18.38 25.38
CA THR A 46 -6.17 18.22 24.13
C THR A 46 -6.75 16.82 24.13
N ALA A 47 -8.07 16.71 24.22
CA ALA A 47 -8.75 15.42 24.15
C ALA A 47 -8.37 14.75 22.83
N ALA A 48 -7.69 13.60 22.90
CA ALA A 48 -7.42 12.77 21.75
C ALA A 48 -8.77 12.37 21.14
N THR A 49 -9.07 12.90 19.97
CA THR A 49 -10.27 12.53 19.21
C THR A 49 -10.12 11.06 18.83
N ILE A 50 -10.93 10.20 19.43
CA ILE A 50 -11.07 8.82 18.99
C ILE A 50 -11.70 8.89 17.59
N VAL A 51 -10.88 8.73 16.56
CA VAL A 51 -11.37 8.50 15.20
C VAL A 51 -11.87 7.06 15.16
N LEU A 52 -13.18 6.89 15.38
CA LEU A 52 -13.86 5.63 15.08
C LEU A 52 -13.62 5.28 13.60
N PRO A 53 -13.38 4.01 13.23
CA PRO A 53 -13.35 3.62 11.84
C PRO A 53 -14.68 4.02 11.22
N GLN A 54 -14.64 4.82 10.15
CA GLN A 54 -15.83 5.16 9.40
C GLN A 54 -16.39 3.84 8.86
N ALA A 55 -17.49 3.36 9.43
CA ALA A 55 -18.32 2.38 8.79
C ALA A 55 -18.64 2.94 7.41
N SER A 56 -18.23 2.24 6.34
CA SER A 56 -18.61 2.57 4.98
C SER A 56 -20.11 2.81 4.98
N ALA A 57 -20.52 4.05 4.71
CA ALA A 57 -21.93 4.39 4.69
C ALA A 57 -22.58 3.52 3.60
N ILE A 58 -23.45 2.59 4.02
CA ILE A 58 -24.17 1.71 3.12
C ILE A 58 -24.97 2.61 2.17
N LEU A 59 -24.71 2.48 0.87
CA LEU A 59 -25.40 3.28 -0.15
C LEU A 59 -26.91 2.97 -0.11
N PRO A 60 -27.80 3.99 -0.16
CA PRO A 60 -29.23 3.75 -0.14
C PRO A 60 -29.68 2.87 -1.31
N PRO A 61 -30.74 2.06 -1.17
CA PRO A 61 -31.27 1.29 -2.28
C PRO A 61 -31.66 2.17 -3.48
N ASN A 62 -31.39 1.71 -4.70
CA ASN A 62 -31.67 2.42 -5.94
C ASN A 62 -31.06 3.83 -6.04
N SER A 63 -29.91 4.07 -5.38
CA SER A 63 -29.19 5.34 -5.42
C SER A 63 -28.09 5.40 -6.48
N CYS A 64 -27.76 4.27 -7.11
CA CYS A 64 -26.74 4.15 -8.15
C CYS A 64 -27.35 3.59 -9.43
N VAL A 65 -26.82 3.99 -10.58
CA VAL A 65 -27.27 3.50 -11.89
C VAL A 65 -26.09 3.02 -12.73
N SER A 66 -26.14 1.76 -13.19
CA SER A 66 -25.24 1.32 -14.26
C SER A 66 -25.82 1.66 -15.63
N LEU A 67 -24.97 2.17 -16.52
CA LEU A 67 -25.34 2.49 -17.90
C LEU A 67 -24.32 1.86 -18.85
N ASN A 68 -24.80 1.07 -19.82
CA ASN A 68 -23.98 0.46 -20.87
C ASN A 68 -22.78 -0.38 -20.35
N GLY A 69 -22.92 -1.01 -19.18
CA GLY A 69 -21.85 -1.78 -18.54
C GLY A 69 -20.84 -0.94 -17.75
N LEU A 70 -21.11 0.35 -17.54
CA LEU A 70 -20.31 1.22 -16.66
C LEU A 70 -21.00 1.38 -15.30
N PRO A 71 -20.24 1.46 -14.19
CA PRO A 71 -20.81 1.82 -12.90
C PRO A 71 -21.26 3.29 -12.86
N ASP A 72 -22.01 3.63 -11.82
CA ASP A 72 -22.33 5.02 -11.51
C ASP A 72 -21.07 5.70 -10.96
N ARG A 73 -20.59 6.75 -11.64
CA ARG A 73 -19.37 7.46 -11.24
C ARG A 73 -19.49 8.13 -9.87
N ALA A 74 -20.70 8.47 -9.42
CA ALA A 74 -20.90 9.03 -8.08
C ALA A 74 -20.76 7.96 -6.98
N CYS A 75 -21.12 6.71 -7.29
CA CYS A 75 -21.02 5.59 -6.35
C CYS A 75 -19.66 4.90 -6.40
N THR A 76 -19.13 4.65 -7.61
CA THR A 76 -17.87 3.94 -7.85
C THR A 76 -16.98 4.80 -8.76
N PRO A 77 -16.35 5.87 -8.24
CA PRO A 77 -15.48 6.75 -9.03
C PRO A 77 -14.14 6.12 -9.44
N GLY A 78 -13.75 4.99 -8.85
CA GLY A 78 -12.45 4.33 -9.06
C GLY A 78 -11.39 4.82 -8.08
N ALA A 79 -11.39 4.27 -6.86
CA ALA A 79 -10.34 4.58 -5.88
C ALA A 79 -9.03 3.83 -6.20
N THR A 80 -7.90 4.54 -6.14
CA THR A 80 -6.55 3.98 -6.36
C THR A 80 -5.90 3.56 -5.06
N ASN A 81 -5.12 2.48 -5.09
CA ASN A 81 -4.27 2.05 -4.00
C ASN A 81 -3.08 3.04 -3.83
N PRO A 82 -2.93 3.71 -2.68
CA PRO A 82 -1.86 4.67 -2.46
C PRO A 82 -0.45 4.07 -2.44
N ASP A 83 -0.32 2.74 -2.34
CA ASP A 83 0.96 2.02 -2.44
C ASP A 83 1.38 1.75 -3.88
N VAL A 84 0.46 1.87 -4.85
CA VAL A 84 0.71 1.66 -6.27
C VAL A 84 0.78 3.01 -6.97
N THR A 85 2.00 3.41 -7.29
CA THR A 85 2.34 4.66 -7.96
C THR A 85 3.28 4.33 -9.11
N GLN A 86 3.47 5.26 -10.06
CA GLN A 86 4.46 5.09 -11.13
C GLN A 86 5.86 4.73 -10.60
N ALA A 87 6.22 5.24 -9.42
CA ALA A 87 7.51 4.96 -8.78
C ALA A 87 7.59 3.56 -8.14
N THR A 88 6.46 2.92 -7.86
CA THR A 88 6.37 1.62 -7.19
C THR A 88 5.89 0.49 -8.09
N ILE A 89 5.51 0.73 -9.35
CA ILE A 89 5.00 -0.34 -10.24
C ILE A 89 5.96 -1.52 -10.40
N SER A 90 7.27 -1.26 -10.45
CA SER A 90 8.29 -2.31 -10.61
C SER A 90 8.42 -3.27 -9.42
N ILE A 91 7.79 -2.94 -8.30
CA ILE A 91 7.81 -3.71 -7.04
C ILE A 91 6.39 -4.02 -6.54
N THR A 92 5.37 -3.65 -7.32
CA THR A 92 3.95 -3.88 -7.03
C THR A 92 3.34 -4.61 -8.21
N ILE A 93 2.55 -3.92 -9.05
CA ILE A 93 1.77 -4.53 -10.13
C ILE A 93 2.64 -5.26 -11.16
N CYS A 94 3.88 -4.82 -11.41
CA CYS A 94 4.78 -5.50 -12.34
C CYS A 94 5.57 -6.67 -11.71
N VAL A 95 5.15 -7.15 -10.54
CA VAL A 95 5.69 -8.33 -9.86
C VAL A 95 4.64 -9.41 -9.83
N THR A 96 5.01 -10.60 -10.28
CA THR A 96 4.12 -11.77 -10.32
C THR A 96 3.47 -12.03 -8.95
N GLY A 97 2.14 -12.11 -8.94
CA GLY A 97 1.36 -12.46 -7.77
C GLY A 97 1.08 -11.30 -6.80
N TYR A 98 1.40 -10.05 -7.14
CA TYR A 98 1.07 -8.90 -6.31
C TYR A 98 -0.45 -8.75 -6.07
N ALA A 99 -1.27 -8.76 -7.12
CA ALA A 99 -2.72 -8.64 -6.98
C ALA A 99 -3.33 -9.76 -6.13
N VAL A 100 -2.80 -10.99 -6.23
CA VAL A 100 -3.23 -12.13 -5.42
C VAL A 100 -3.00 -11.85 -3.93
N GLN A 101 -1.88 -11.22 -3.57
CA GLN A 101 -1.54 -10.92 -2.17
C GLN A 101 -2.43 -9.86 -1.55
N ILE A 102 -2.84 -8.86 -2.33
CA ILE A 102 -3.63 -7.73 -1.81
C ILE A 102 -5.15 -7.95 -1.92
N ARG A 103 -5.58 -9.00 -2.63
CA ARG A 103 -7.00 -9.30 -2.86
C ARG A 103 -7.74 -9.39 -1.52
N PRO A 104 -8.89 -8.72 -1.36
CA PRO A 104 -9.69 -8.86 -0.15
C PRO A 104 -10.22 -10.29 0.01
N ALA A 105 -10.54 -10.66 1.25
CA ALA A 105 -11.19 -11.94 1.52
C ALA A 105 -12.55 -12.01 0.81
N ALA A 106 -12.90 -13.17 0.24
CA ALA A 106 -14.18 -13.37 -0.44
C ALA A 106 -15.40 -13.08 0.46
N THR A 107 -15.26 -13.27 1.78
CA THR A 107 -16.32 -12.92 2.74
C THR A 107 -16.65 -11.42 2.72
N TYR A 108 -15.63 -10.56 2.58
CA TYR A 108 -15.81 -9.11 2.49
C TYR A 108 -16.51 -8.72 1.18
N THR A 109 -16.01 -9.19 0.04
CA THR A 109 -16.59 -8.86 -1.27
C THR A 109 -17.99 -9.44 -1.44
N ASN A 110 -18.27 -10.63 -0.92
CA ASN A 110 -19.61 -11.20 -0.94
C ASN A 110 -20.61 -10.37 -0.13
N SER A 111 -20.23 -9.85 1.04
CA SER A 111 -21.12 -8.96 1.81
C SER A 111 -21.36 -7.64 1.08
N LEU A 112 -20.29 -7.03 0.54
CA LEU A 112 -20.38 -5.77 -0.18
C LEU A 112 -21.24 -5.89 -1.45
N LYS A 113 -21.12 -7.01 -2.17
CA LYS A 113 -21.93 -7.30 -3.36
C LYS A 113 -23.42 -7.18 -3.09
N ILE A 114 -23.90 -7.73 -1.98
CA ILE A 114 -25.33 -7.69 -1.66
C ILE A 114 -25.79 -6.27 -1.34
N ASP A 115 -24.95 -5.46 -0.67
CA ASP A 115 -25.24 -4.06 -0.40
C ASP A 115 -25.27 -3.23 -1.68
N HIS A 116 -24.25 -3.39 -2.53
CA HIS A 116 -24.17 -2.68 -3.79
C HIS A 116 -25.24 -3.12 -4.80
N MET A 117 -25.58 -4.41 -4.88
CA MET A 117 -26.71 -4.85 -5.72
C MET A 117 -28.01 -4.14 -5.33
N ARG A 118 -28.26 -3.89 -4.04
CA ARG A 118 -29.42 -3.08 -3.62
C ARG A 118 -29.28 -1.63 -4.05
N ALA A 119 -28.09 -1.04 -3.92
CA ALA A 119 -27.84 0.34 -4.32
C ALA A 119 -28.01 0.56 -5.83
N TYR A 120 -27.58 -0.40 -6.65
CA TYR A 120 -27.66 -0.39 -8.12
C TYR A 120 -29.00 -0.89 -8.68
N GLY A 121 -29.97 -1.23 -7.83
CA GLY A 121 -31.30 -1.68 -8.25
C GLY A 121 -31.39 -3.13 -8.74
N TYR A 122 -30.39 -3.95 -8.43
CA TYR A 122 -30.30 -5.38 -8.77
C TYR A 122 -30.82 -6.31 -7.66
N ALA A 123 -31.59 -5.80 -6.70
CA ALA A 123 -32.05 -6.57 -5.56
C ALA A 123 -32.90 -7.81 -5.94
N ALA A 124 -33.52 -7.79 -7.12
CA ALA A 124 -34.33 -8.90 -7.64
C ALA A 124 -33.53 -9.90 -8.51
N ASP A 125 -32.30 -9.56 -8.88
CA ASP A 125 -31.47 -10.39 -9.75
C ASP A 125 -30.71 -11.47 -8.96
N ALA A 126 -30.28 -12.53 -9.63
CA ALA A 126 -29.50 -13.57 -8.97
C ALA A 126 -28.06 -13.07 -8.69
N PRO A 127 -27.56 -13.14 -7.44
CA PRO A 127 -26.19 -12.70 -7.13
C PRO A 127 -25.09 -13.45 -7.88
N GLY A 128 -25.39 -14.62 -8.44
CA GLY A 128 -24.48 -15.39 -9.29
C GLY A 128 -24.25 -14.79 -10.67
N ASP A 129 -25.11 -13.87 -11.12
CA ASP A 129 -24.95 -13.16 -12.40
C ASP A 129 -23.96 -11.99 -12.30
N PHE A 130 -23.47 -11.71 -11.09
CA PHE A 130 -22.60 -10.58 -10.77
C PHE A 130 -21.33 -10.98 -10.04
N GLU A 131 -20.24 -10.30 -10.36
CA GLU A 131 -19.02 -10.23 -9.57
C GLU A 131 -18.95 -8.90 -8.84
N GLU A 132 -18.41 -8.91 -7.61
CA GLU A 132 -18.05 -7.64 -6.96
C GLU A 132 -16.64 -7.31 -7.42
N ASP A 133 -16.55 -6.42 -8.40
CA ASP A 133 -15.34 -6.23 -9.17
C ASP A 133 -14.75 -4.84 -8.98
N HIS A 134 -13.44 -4.74 -9.18
CA HIS A 134 -12.70 -3.51 -9.08
C HIS A 134 -12.85 -2.69 -10.37
N LEU A 135 -13.33 -1.44 -10.29
CA LEU A 135 -13.40 -0.57 -11.48
C LEU A 135 -12.01 -0.27 -12.06
N ILE A 136 -11.06 0.07 -11.19
CA ILE A 136 -9.63 0.04 -11.51
C ILE A 136 -9.09 -1.30 -11.02
N ALA A 137 -8.63 -2.17 -11.93
CA ALA A 137 -8.05 -3.46 -11.58
C ALA A 137 -6.95 -3.35 -10.51
N LEU A 138 -6.79 -4.40 -9.70
CA LEU A 138 -5.65 -4.50 -8.77
C LEU A 138 -4.30 -4.44 -9.50
N GLU A 139 -4.23 -5.00 -10.71
CA GLU A 139 -3.06 -4.95 -11.61
C GLU A 139 -2.82 -3.57 -12.23
N LEU A 140 -3.75 -2.63 -12.06
CA LEU A 140 -3.60 -1.21 -12.40
C LEU A 140 -3.57 -0.32 -11.15
N GLY A 141 -3.35 -0.92 -9.97
CA GLY A 141 -3.24 -0.17 -8.73
C GLY A 141 -4.57 0.36 -8.22
N GLY A 142 -5.69 -0.31 -8.47
CA GLY A 142 -6.95 -0.03 -7.78
C GLY A 142 -6.89 -0.39 -6.31
N ASP A 143 -7.64 0.33 -5.48
CA ASP A 143 -7.73 0.04 -4.06
C ASP A 143 -8.43 -1.31 -3.84
N PRO A 144 -7.87 -2.22 -3.01
CA PRO A 144 -8.44 -3.54 -2.81
C PRO A 144 -9.73 -3.56 -1.99
N ARG A 145 -10.01 -2.54 -1.18
CA ARG A 145 -11.07 -2.54 -0.16
C ARG A 145 -11.89 -1.25 -0.10
N ASP A 146 -11.55 -0.18 -0.81
CA ASP A 146 -12.39 1.00 -0.85
C ASP A 146 -13.64 0.71 -1.71
N PRO A 147 -14.87 0.82 -1.14
CA PRO A 147 -16.10 0.64 -1.90
C PRO A 147 -16.21 1.56 -3.12
N LYS A 148 -15.50 2.70 -3.13
CA LYS A 148 -15.42 3.59 -4.30
C LYS A 148 -14.69 2.99 -5.49
N ASN A 149 -13.99 1.88 -5.33
CA ASN A 149 -13.40 1.10 -6.42
C ASN A 149 -14.15 -0.21 -6.67
N LEU A 150 -15.21 -0.54 -5.93
CA LEU A 150 -15.91 -1.82 -6.03
C LEU A 150 -17.35 -1.61 -6.51
N TRP A 151 -17.85 -2.49 -7.37
CA TRP A 151 -19.22 -2.44 -7.85
C TRP A 151 -19.73 -3.82 -8.28
N PRO A 152 -21.06 -4.01 -8.34
CA PRO A 152 -21.65 -5.28 -8.75
C PRO A 152 -21.70 -5.32 -10.28
N GLU A 153 -20.67 -5.89 -10.88
CA GLU A 153 -20.50 -6.01 -12.32
C GLU A 153 -21.18 -7.26 -12.86
N ARG A 154 -21.95 -7.14 -13.95
CA ARG A 154 -22.54 -8.32 -14.61
C ARG A 154 -21.45 -9.15 -15.29
N LEU A 155 -21.50 -10.46 -15.09
CA LEU A 155 -20.56 -11.40 -15.71
C LEU A 155 -20.70 -11.46 -17.24
N THR A 156 -21.92 -11.31 -17.76
CA THR A 156 -22.25 -11.49 -19.18
C THR A 156 -23.05 -10.32 -19.75
N GLY A 157 -22.93 -10.10 -21.06
CA GLY A 157 -23.46 -8.94 -21.78
C GLY A 157 -22.40 -8.38 -22.73
N GLY A 158 -22.78 -7.54 -23.70
CA GLY A 158 -21.84 -6.94 -24.68
C GLY A 158 -20.79 -5.99 -24.08
N SER A 159 -20.92 -5.70 -22.78
CA SER A 159 -19.98 -4.97 -21.91
C SER A 159 -19.95 -5.64 -20.53
N GLY A 160 -19.42 -6.86 -20.42
CA GLY A 160 -19.32 -7.61 -19.16
C GLY A 160 -17.88 -7.82 -18.68
N ALA A 161 -17.72 -8.36 -17.46
CA ALA A 161 -16.42 -8.55 -16.77
C ALA A 161 -15.34 -9.21 -17.66
N LEU A 162 -15.71 -10.21 -18.47
CA LEU A 162 -14.77 -10.90 -19.36
C LEU A 162 -14.12 -10.02 -20.43
N GLN A 163 -14.81 -8.96 -20.88
CA GLN A 163 -14.23 -8.00 -21.83
C GLN A 163 -13.35 -6.98 -21.12
N LYS A 164 -13.76 -6.55 -19.92
CA LYS A 164 -13.00 -5.67 -19.05
C LYS A 164 -11.64 -6.31 -18.68
N ASP A 165 -11.62 -7.59 -18.31
CA ASP A 165 -10.40 -8.36 -18.05
C ASP A 165 -9.36 -8.23 -19.19
N ARG A 166 -9.80 -8.19 -20.45
CA ARG A 166 -8.88 -8.10 -21.59
C ARG A 166 -8.18 -6.74 -21.66
N VAL A 167 -8.91 -5.65 -21.48
CA VAL A 167 -8.32 -4.31 -21.49
C VAL A 167 -7.49 -4.06 -20.24
N GLU A 168 -7.87 -4.63 -19.10
CA GLU A 168 -7.07 -4.55 -17.86
C GLU A 168 -5.72 -5.25 -18.01
N ASN A 169 -5.70 -6.48 -18.52
CA ASN A 169 -4.46 -7.23 -18.76
C ASN A 169 -3.57 -6.53 -19.81
N TRP A 170 -4.16 -6.06 -20.91
CA TRP A 170 -3.40 -5.30 -21.91
C TRP A 170 -2.83 -4.00 -21.32
N ALA A 171 -3.62 -3.23 -20.57
CA ALA A 171 -3.15 -1.99 -19.96
C ALA A 171 -2.05 -2.25 -18.92
N HIS A 172 -2.17 -3.32 -18.13
CA HIS A 172 -1.12 -3.77 -17.22
C HIS A 172 0.18 -4.04 -17.98
N ASP A 173 0.11 -4.78 -19.10
CA ASP A 173 1.29 -5.09 -19.91
C ASP A 173 1.93 -3.84 -20.52
N GLU A 174 1.12 -2.88 -20.99
CA GLU A 174 1.62 -1.60 -21.50
C GLU A 174 2.27 -0.75 -20.39
N VAL A 175 1.70 -0.74 -19.18
CA VAL A 175 2.26 -0.04 -18.02
C VAL A 175 3.58 -0.69 -17.59
N CYS A 176 3.62 -2.01 -17.47
CA CYS A 176 4.82 -2.73 -17.06
C CYS A 176 5.92 -2.76 -18.12
N ALA A 177 5.56 -2.59 -19.40
CA ALA A 177 6.52 -2.35 -20.47
C ALA A 177 6.96 -0.88 -20.58
N GLY A 178 6.39 0.04 -19.79
CA GLY A 178 6.69 1.48 -19.83
C GLY A 178 6.17 2.20 -21.07
N ARG A 179 5.23 1.58 -21.81
CA ARG A 179 4.57 2.18 -22.98
C ARG A 179 3.34 3.01 -22.61
N MET A 180 2.83 2.85 -21.39
CA MET A 180 1.73 3.62 -20.83
C MET A 180 2.05 4.07 -19.40
N GLN A 181 1.68 5.29 -19.03
CA GLN A 181 1.77 5.74 -17.64
C GLN A 181 0.63 5.12 -16.82
N LEU A 182 0.93 4.72 -15.59
CA LEU A 182 -0.07 4.15 -14.66
C LEU A 182 -1.28 5.07 -14.50
N ALA A 183 -1.05 6.38 -14.35
CA ALA A 183 -2.12 7.37 -14.17
C ALA A 183 -3.06 7.44 -15.40
N ASP A 184 -2.51 7.27 -16.62
CA ASP A 184 -3.32 7.25 -17.84
C ASP A 184 -4.20 6.00 -17.89
N ALA A 185 -3.66 4.84 -17.53
CA ALA A 185 -4.40 3.58 -17.45
C ALA A 185 -5.55 3.69 -16.42
N GLN A 186 -5.25 4.18 -15.22
CA GLN A 186 -6.21 4.39 -14.14
C GLN A 186 -7.33 5.37 -14.54
N GLN A 187 -6.97 6.49 -15.19
CA GLN A 187 -7.95 7.47 -15.65
C GLN A 187 -8.87 6.88 -16.73
N ARG A 188 -8.31 6.18 -17.72
CA ARG A 188 -9.09 5.62 -18.84
C ARG A 188 -10.04 4.51 -18.39
N ILE A 189 -9.55 3.58 -17.55
CA ILE A 189 -10.39 2.48 -17.06
C ILE A 189 -11.52 2.99 -16.16
N ALA A 190 -11.24 3.94 -15.26
CA ALA A 190 -12.24 4.52 -14.36
C ALA A 190 -13.25 5.43 -15.07
N ALA A 191 -12.84 6.11 -16.15
CA ALA A 191 -13.73 7.00 -16.90
C ALA A 191 -14.70 6.22 -17.79
N ASN A 192 -14.17 5.29 -18.59
CA ASN A 192 -14.94 4.50 -19.55
C ASN A 192 -14.12 3.31 -20.05
N TRP A 193 -14.15 2.19 -19.33
CA TRP A 193 -13.41 0.99 -19.70
C TRP A 193 -13.84 0.42 -21.07
N VAL A 194 -15.09 0.62 -21.50
CA VAL A 194 -15.59 0.17 -22.81
C VAL A 194 -14.92 0.94 -23.95
N GLU A 195 -14.79 2.26 -23.81
CA GLU A 195 -14.03 3.08 -24.75
C GLU A 195 -12.55 2.70 -24.76
N PHE A 196 -11.97 2.42 -23.58
CA PHE A 196 -10.59 1.98 -23.48
C PHE A 196 -10.36 0.62 -24.16
N TYR A 197 -11.31 -0.31 -24.03
CA TYR A 197 -11.31 -1.59 -24.74
C TYR A 197 -11.37 -1.40 -26.26
N ASN A 198 -12.21 -0.49 -26.75
CA ASN A 198 -12.26 -0.19 -28.18
C ASN A 198 -10.96 0.44 -28.69
N ALA A 199 -10.31 1.31 -27.89
CA ALA A 199 -9.00 1.87 -28.19
C ALA A 199 -7.90 0.79 -28.23
N MET A 200 -7.94 -0.18 -27.31
CA MET A 200 -7.08 -1.36 -27.35
C MET A 200 -7.29 -2.14 -28.65
N LEU A 201 -8.55 -2.43 -29.03
CA LEU A 201 -8.87 -3.14 -30.28
C LEU A 201 -8.31 -2.41 -31.52
N ALA A 202 -8.38 -1.08 -31.53
CA ALA A 202 -7.78 -0.28 -32.60
C ALA A 202 -6.24 -0.39 -32.61
N ALA A 203 -5.60 -0.31 -31.44
CA ALA A 203 -4.15 -0.39 -31.30
C ALA A 203 -3.59 -1.77 -31.72
N ILE A 204 -4.26 -2.87 -31.39
CA ILE A 204 -3.85 -4.22 -31.80
C ILE A 204 -4.10 -4.49 -33.30
N ALA A 205 -5.08 -3.81 -33.90
CA ALA A 205 -5.43 -3.98 -35.31
C ALA A 205 -4.52 -3.19 -36.26
N THR A 206 -3.86 -2.13 -35.77
CA THR A 206 -2.85 -1.41 -36.54
C THR A 206 -1.51 -2.13 -36.48
N PRO A 207 -1.02 -2.76 -37.57
CA PRO A 207 0.35 -3.23 -37.61
C PRO A 207 1.27 -2.02 -37.53
N THR A 208 2.04 -1.91 -36.45
CA THR A 208 3.09 -0.90 -36.31
C THR A 208 4.01 -1.02 -37.53
N PRO A 209 4.12 -0.01 -38.41
CA PRO A 209 5.17 -0.02 -39.41
C PRO A 209 6.49 -0.04 -38.66
N ILE A 210 7.39 -0.97 -39.00
CA ILE A 210 8.80 -0.87 -38.60
C ILE A 210 9.37 0.33 -39.36
N ALA A 211 9.13 1.53 -38.86
CA ALA A 211 9.87 2.70 -39.26
C ALA A 211 11.27 2.56 -38.62
N PRO A 212 12.37 2.64 -39.39
CA PRO A 212 13.67 2.85 -38.79
C PRO A 212 13.57 4.10 -37.93
N ALA A 213 14.12 4.06 -36.72
CA ALA A 213 14.26 5.22 -35.85
C ALA A 213 14.96 6.34 -36.64
N LEU A 214 14.17 7.25 -37.21
CA LEU A 214 14.67 8.51 -37.70
C LEU A 214 15.03 9.31 -36.46
N VAL A 215 16.34 9.33 -36.20
CA VAL A 215 17.02 10.32 -35.38
C VAL A 215 16.46 11.71 -35.70
N SER A 216 15.60 12.24 -34.83
CA SER A 216 15.25 13.66 -34.84
C SER A 216 16.46 14.46 -34.36
N SER A 217 17.39 14.68 -35.28
CA SER A 217 18.33 15.79 -35.22
C SER A 217 17.62 16.99 -35.81
N THR A 218 17.04 17.82 -34.94
CA THR A 218 16.77 19.21 -35.27
C THR A 218 17.68 20.07 -34.42
N ALA A 219 18.79 20.48 -35.04
CA ALA A 219 19.62 21.57 -34.57
C ALA A 219 18.74 22.82 -34.39
N SER A 220 18.63 23.29 -33.15
CA SER A 220 18.05 24.60 -32.85
C SER A 220 19.20 25.56 -32.60
N THR A 221 19.53 26.33 -33.64
CA THR A 221 20.46 27.46 -33.58
C THR A 221 19.73 28.65 -32.95
N VAL A 222 19.79 28.77 -31.62
CA VAL A 222 19.63 30.08 -30.95
C VAL A 222 20.55 30.10 -29.74
N GLN A 223 21.65 30.87 -29.86
CA GLN A 223 22.38 31.39 -28.72
C GLN A 223 21.62 32.61 -28.19
N PRO A 224 21.42 32.69 -26.87
CA PRO A 224 22.02 33.83 -26.19
C PRO A 224 22.81 33.37 -24.96
N THR A 225 23.85 34.14 -24.74
CA THR A 225 24.82 34.11 -23.65
C THR A 225 24.17 33.82 -22.29
N ALA A 226 24.35 32.61 -21.77
CA ALA A 226 24.11 32.28 -20.37
C ALA A 226 25.40 31.71 -19.79
N THR A 227 25.96 32.43 -18.83
CA THR A 227 27.10 32.09 -18.01
C THR A 227 27.06 30.61 -17.60
N ALA A 228 28.14 29.88 -17.89
CA ALA A 228 28.30 28.47 -17.55
C ALA A 228 28.17 28.25 -16.03
N SER A 229 26.97 27.90 -15.57
CA SER A 229 26.81 27.14 -14.34
C SER A 229 27.32 25.74 -14.62
N ARG A 230 28.46 25.36 -14.03
CA ARG A 230 28.91 23.97 -13.99
C ARG A 230 27.74 23.09 -13.55
N THR A 231 27.14 22.33 -14.48
CA THR A 231 26.25 21.23 -14.14
C THR A 231 27.10 20.22 -13.39
N GLN A 232 26.98 20.22 -12.06
CA GLN A 232 27.67 19.27 -11.19
C GLN A 232 27.25 17.87 -11.64
N ALA A 233 28.23 16.99 -11.93
CA ALA A 233 27.95 15.59 -12.24
C ALA A 233 27.07 15.00 -11.12
N PRO A 234 26.09 14.13 -11.43
CA PRO A 234 25.18 13.60 -10.43
C PRO A 234 25.98 12.83 -9.37
N SER A 235 26.11 13.43 -8.19
CA SER A 235 26.66 12.76 -7.02
C SER A 235 25.63 11.76 -6.51
N LEU A 236 26.08 10.55 -6.15
CA LEU A 236 25.21 9.53 -5.56
C LEU A 236 24.36 10.13 -4.42
N SER A 237 23.05 9.92 -4.47
CA SER A 237 22.08 10.30 -3.45
C SER A 237 21.14 9.14 -3.18
N VAL A 238 20.59 9.05 -1.97
CA VAL A 238 19.56 8.06 -1.61
C VAL A 238 18.38 8.82 -1.03
N LEU A 239 17.18 8.59 -1.54
CA LEU A 239 15.95 9.17 -1.04
C LEU A 239 14.97 8.04 -0.77
N ILE A 240 14.48 7.90 0.47
CA ILE A 240 13.42 6.94 0.78
C ILE A 240 12.09 7.53 0.31
N ASN A 241 11.39 6.80 -0.57
CA ASN A 241 10.10 7.19 -1.14
C ASN A 241 8.92 6.63 -0.34
N ALA A 242 9.07 5.42 0.22
CA ALA A 242 8.08 4.79 1.07
C ALA A 242 8.75 4.07 2.25
N SER A 243 8.13 4.17 3.42
CA SER A 243 8.58 3.52 4.65
C SER A 243 7.35 3.13 5.48
N ARG A 244 7.04 1.83 5.51
CA ARG A 244 5.91 1.25 6.26
C ARG A 244 6.35 -0.07 6.88
N TYR A 245 5.72 -0.50 7.97
CA TYR A 245 6.12 -1.77 8.58
C TYR A 245 5.95 -2.92 7.58
N GLY A 246 7.07 -3.52 7.16
CA GLY A 246 7.12 -4.57 6.12
C GLY A 246 7.52 -4.09 4.72
N LEU A 247 7.74 -2.79 4.50
CA LEU A 247 8.09 -2.22 3.20
C LEU A 247 9.02 -1.00 3.34
N VAL A 248 10.10 -0.98 2.58
CA VAL A 248 10.89 0.22 2.32
C VAL A 248 11.31 0.31 0.87
N SER A 249 11.10 1.47 0.24
CA SER A 249 11.61 1.77 -1.10
C SER A 249 12.38 3.07 -1.13
N ALA A 250 13.37 3.13 -2.02
CA ALA A 250 14.20 4.31 -2.22
C ALA A 250 14.55 4.52 -3.69
N THR A 251 14.91 5.76 -4.03
CA THR A 251 15.46 6.14 -5.33
C THR A 251 16.92 6.56 -5.14
N THR A 252 17.78 6.09 -6.03
CA THR A 252 19.21 6.41 -6.08
C THR A 252 19.70 6.46 -7.53
N LEU A 253 21.01 6.51 -7.75
CA LEU A 253 21.58 6.46 -9.09
C LEU A 253 21.48 5.03 -9.64
N ALA A 254 21.04 4.89 -10.89
CA ALA A 254 20.91 3.59 -11.56
C ALA A 254 22.20 2.76 -11.47
N GLY A 255 22.07 1.45 -11.24
CA GLY A 255 23.20 0.53 -11.05
C GLY A 255 23.85 0.57 -9.68
N ALA A 256 23.43 1.45 -8.75
CA ALA A 256 23.93 1.44 -7.38
C ALA A 256 23.52 0.15 -6.64
N SER A 257 24.44 -0.39 -5.85
CA SER A 257 24.24 -1.58 -5.03
C SER A 257 23.76 -1.18 -3.64
N CYS A 258 22.57 -1.62 -3.24
CA CYS A 258 21.87 -1.13 -2.07
C CYS A 258 21.46 -2.23 -1.09
N ASN A 259 21.39 -1.89 0.20
CA ASN A 259 20.88 -2.74 1.27
C ASN A 259 19.89 -1.96 2.13
N ALA A 260 18.88 -2.64 2.67
CA ALA A 260 17.95 -2.08 3.63
C ALA A 260 18.06 -2.77 5.00
N GLN A 261 17.78 -2.00 6.04
CA GLN A 261 17.61 -2.50 7.41
C GLN A 261 16.37 -1.88 8.02
N ALA A 262 15.63 -2.66 8.81
CA ALA A 262 14.53 -2.17 9.63
C ALA A 262 14.88 -2.32 11.11
N ARG A 263 15.05 -1.21 11.83
CA ARG A 263 15.15 -1.18 13.28
C ARG A 263 13.74 -1.11 13.88
N LEU A 264 13.37 -2.10 14.68
CA LEU A 264 12.06 -2.18 15.34
C LEU A 264 11.99 -1.23 16.55
N PRO A 265 10.79 -0.94 17.09
CA PRO A 265 10.63 -0.10 18.28
C PRO A 265 11.41 -0.59 19.51
N SER A 266 11.67 -1.90 19.58
CA SER A 266 12.53 -2.51 20.60
C SER A 266 14.02 -2.16 20.49
N GLY A 267 14.43 -1.48 19.41
CA GLY A 267 15.82 -1.17 19.08
C GLY A 267 16.54 -2.28 18.29
N ASN A 268 15.97 -3.49 18.23
CA ASN A 268 16.52 -4.63 17.49
C ASN A 268 16.38 -4.45 15.97
N ILE A 269 17.36 -4.96 15.22
CA ILE A 269 17.26 -5.04 13.76
C ILE A 269 16.44 -6.27 13.38
N SER A 270 15.44 -6.07 12.51
CA SER A 270 14.62 -7.14 11.95
C SER A 270 15.50 -8.12 11.18
N LYS A 271 15.31 -9.41 11.44
CA LYS A 271 15.94 -10.53 10.70
C LYS A 271 14.96 -11.19 9.73
N ALA A 272 13.81 -10.55 9.47
CA ALA A 272 12.81 -11.08 8.57
C ALA A 272 13.40 -11.28 7.17
N ALA A 273 13.01 -12.39 6.53
CA ALA A 273 13.32 -12.63 5.13
C ALA A 273 12.79 -11.47 4.27
N GLY A 274 13.57 -11.06 3.27
CA GLY A 274 13.23 -9.96 2.36
C GLY A 274 14.02 -8.66 2.57
N LEU A 275 14.72 -8.49 3.70
CA LEU A 275 15.75 -7.44 3.85
C LEU A 275 17.13 -7.86 3.30
N THR A 276 17.26 -9.13 2.92
CA THR A 276 18.39 -9.72 2.19
C THR A 276 17.81 -10.44 0.97
N PRO A 277 18.38 -10.33 -0.25
CA PRO A 277 19.73 -9.85 -0.59
C PRO A 277 19.86 -8.34 -0.92
N THR A 278 21.10 -7.92 -1.18
CA THR A 278 21.45 -6.63 -1.79
C THR A 278 20.67 -6.43 -3.10
N ALA A 279 20.04 -5.27 -3.28
CA ALA A 279 19.33 -4.90 -4.50
C ALA A 279 20.20 -3.98 -5.38
N ILE A 280 20.15 -4.16 -6.70
CA ILE A 280 20.76 -3.22 -7.64
C ILE A 280 19.70 -2.25 -8.13
N ALA A 281 19.99 -0.95 -8.07
CA ALA A 281 19.09 0.09 -8.54
C ALA A 281 18.79 -0.07 -10.03
N LEU A 282 17.50 -0.07 -10.38
CA LEU A 282 17.02 -0.19 -11.76
C LEU A 282 17.43 1.03 -12.61
N ALA A 283 17.15 0.99 -13.91
CA ALA A 283 17.47 2.09 -14.84
C ALA A 283 16.83 3.43 -14.41
N ASN A 284 15.67 3.39 -13.74
CA ASN A 284 15.00 4.55 -13.17
C ASN A 284 15.50 4.92 -11.75
N GLY A 285 16.51 4.22 -11.22
CA GLY A 285 17.08 4.47 -9.91
C GLY A 285 16.37 3.79 -8.73
N ALA A 286 15.29 3.06 -8.96
CA ALA A 286 14.48 2.49 -7.89
C ALA A 286 15.12 1.25 -7.24
N VAL A 287 14.97 1.14 -5.91
CA VAL A 287 15.26 -0.05 -5.10
C VAL A 287 14.18 -0.23 -4.03
N SER A 288 13.88 -1.47 -3.64
CA SER A 288 12.87 -1.74 -2.61
C SER A 288 13.06 -3.10 -1.95
N TRP A 289 12.55 -3.20 -0.73
CA TRP A 289 12.50 -4.41 0.08
C TRP A 289 11.14 -4.52 0.75
N THR A 290 10.50 -5.67 0.55
CA THR A 290 9.37 -6.14 1.36
C THR A 290 9.84 -7.23 2.29
N TYR A 291 9.44 -7.19 3.56
CA TYR A 291 9.86 -8.17 4.55
C TYR A 291 8.72 -8.57 5.47
N GLY A 292 8.78 -9.81 5.98
CA GLY A 292 7.73 -10.36 6.84
C GLY A 292 7.50 -9.52 8.10
N THR A 293 6.23 -9.32 8.43
CA THR A 293 5.79 -8.63 9.65
C THR A 293 5.06 -9.59 10.59
N THR A 294 4.97 -9.23 11.86
CA THR A 294 4.23 -10.00 12.86
C THR A 294 3.54 -9.06 13.84
N THR A 295 2.33 -9.44 14.25
CA THR A 295 1.54 -8.79 15.31
C THR A 295 2.16 -8.95 16.70
N GLN A 296 3.18 -9.81 16.84
CA GLN A 296 3.95 -9.96 18.08
C GLN A 296 5.00 -8.87 18.29
N THR A 297 5.24 -8.01 17.28
CA THR A 297 6.19 -6.92 17.44
C THR A 297 5.54 -5.81 18.26
N ASN A 298 6.24 -5.35 19.30
CA ASN A 298 5.74 -4.26 20.14
C ASN A 298 5.37 -3.04 19.28
N PRO A 299 4.16 -2.47 19.46
CA PRO A 299 3.76 -1.26 18.77
C PRO A 299 4.72 -0.10 19.04
N GLY A 300 4.84 0.81 18.07
CA GLY A 300 5.69 2.00 18.21
C GLY A 300 6.35 2.43 16.90
N THR A 301 7.33 3.31 17.01
CA THR A 301 8.07 3.83 15.84
C THR A 301 9.34 3.02 15.61
N GLY A 302 9.44 2.41 14.44
CA GLY A 302 10.67 1.84 13.92
C GLY A 302 11.37 2.79 12.93
N THR A 303 12.54 2.42 12.45
CA THR A 303 13.31 3.19 11.46
C THR A 303 13.85 2.27 10.38
N HIS A 304 13.59 2.62 9.12
CA HIS A 304 14.30 2.07 7.99
C HIS A 304 15.59 2.82 7.70
N THR A 305 16.62 2.09 7.30
CA THR A 305 17.86 2.64 6.75
C THR A 305 18.13 1.97 5.41
N VAL A 306 18.26 2.75 4.35
CA VAL A 306 18.72 2.27 3.02
C VAL A 306 20.13 2.79 2.79
N THR A 307 21.07 1.91 2.45
CA THR A 307 22.46 2.25 2.16
C THR A 307 22.82 1.79 0.76
N CYS A 308 23.26 2.69 -0.10
CA CYS A 308 23.61 2.43 -1.50
C CYS A 308 25.07 2.79 -1.77
N THR A 309 25.73 2.00 -2.62
CA THR A 309 27.11 2.19 -3.05
C THR A 309 27.23 2.12 -4.57
N LEU A 310 27.92 3.09 -5.16
CA LEU A 310 28.28 3.10 -6.58
C LEU A 310 29.65 3.73 -6.76
N GLY A 311 30.53 3.08 -7.53
CA GLY A 311 31.88 3.60 -7.79
C GLY A 311 32.72 3.85 -6.53
N GLY A 312 32.50 3.06 -5.47
CA GLY A 312 33.18 3.22 -4.17
C GLY A 312 32.62 4.32 -3.26
N ILE A 313 31.64 5.11 -3.72
CA ILE A 313 30.95 6.11 -2.90
C ILE A 313 29.74 5.45 -2.25
N THR A 314 29.59 5.62 -0.94
CA THR A 314 28.42 5.15 -0.18
C THR A 314 27.61 6.31 0.37
N ARG A 315 26.29 6.17 0.29
CA ARG A 315 25.29 7.08 0.86
C ARG A 315 24.18 6.29 1.53
N ASN A 316 23.54 6.89 2.52
CA ASN A 316 22.38 6.30 3.18
C ASN A 316 21.27 7.33 3.37
N ALA A 317 20.07 6.82 3.60
CA ALA A 317 18.90 7.58 4.01
C ALA A 317 18.16 6.79 5.09
N THR A 318 17.44 7.51 5.95
CA THR A 318 16.60 6.92 7.00
C THR A 318 15.19 7.49 6.96
N ALA A 319 14.21 6.66 7.31
CA ALA A 319 12.81 7.08 7.42
C ALA A 319 12.09 6.29 8.52
N PRO A 320 11.19 6.92 9.29
CA PRO A 320 10.42 6.21 10.30
C PRO A 320 9.34 5.32 9.65
N PHE A 321 8.86 4.33 10.40
CA PHE A 321 7.62 3.62 10.10
C PHE A 321 6.88 3.28 11.41
N SER A 322 5.57 3.08 11.34
CA SER A 322 4.76 2.71 12.49
C SER A 322 4.49 1.21 12.51
N VAL A 323 4.77 0.57 13.64
CA VAL A 323 4.29 -0.78 13.97
C VAL A 323 2.93 -0.61 14.68
N PRO A 324 1.85 -1.19 14.12
CA PRO A 324 0.51 -1.12 14.73
C PRO A 324 0.41 -1.93 16.02
#